data_AF-A0A261KJT4-F1
#
_entry.id   AF-A0A261KJT4-F1
#
_cell.length_a   1.000
_cell.length_b   1.000
_cell.length_c   1.000
_cell.angle_alpha   90.00
_cell.angle_beta   90.00
_cell.angle_gamma   90.00
#
_symmetry.space_group_name_H-M   'P 1'
#
loop_
_entity.id
_entity.type
_entity.pdbx_description
1 polymer ?
#
loop_
_entity_poly.entity_id
_entity_poly.type
_entity_poly.pdbx_seq_one_letter_code
_entity_poly.pdbx_strand_id
1 'polypeptide(L)'
;MSNQQRLLLAVKHATARLNEIETASTEPIAIIGTACRFPGGADTPESYWEFLRESRDGRVEIPKERWNNDQYYNPDPEAPGKIYVRHGYFLQQPVDQFDPAFFGISGAEANKMDPSQRLLLEVSWEALENAGISPRSLKNTETGVYIGQCFNDYALIGINSLPNNLADFYLGLGTGMNISSGRIAYVFGLQGPTLTLDTTCSSSLVTLHIACQGLRNGESNLALVGGVNLMLHPTVTHGFCKSRGLSPDSRCKTFDASADGFARGEGCSIIVLKRLRDAVADGDRILALVKGSAINHDG
;
A
#
# COMPACT_ATOMS: atom_id res chain seq x y z
N MET A 1 -27.44 9.60 50.42
CA MET A 1 -27.07 10.62 49.42
C MET A 1 -28.24 11.56 49.22
N SER A 2 -28.03 12.88 49.34
CA SER A 2 -29.08 13.87 49.04
C SER A 2 -29.40 13.89 47.53
N ASN A 3 -30.58 14.39 47.16
CA ASN A 3 -30.93 14.57 45.73
C ASN A 3 -29.91 15.45 44.99
N GLN A 4 -29.31 16.43 45.67
CA GLN A 4 -28.22 17.25 45.12
C GLN A 4 -26.93 16.44 44.86
N GLN A 5 -26.56 15.51 45.77
CA GLN A 5 -25.40 14.64 45.57
C GLN A 5 -25.61 13.65 44.41
N ARG A 6 -26.83 13.11 44.25
CA ARG A 6 -27.17 12.25 43.10
C ARG A 6 -27.14 13.02 41.78
N LEU A 7 -27.66 14.24 41.75
CA LEU A 7 -27.62 15.09 40.56
C LEU A 7 -26.19 15.46 40.18
N LEU A 8 -25.35 15.84 41.15
CA LEU A 8 -23.94 16.14 40.92
C LEU A 8 -23.17 14.93 40.39
N LEU A 9 -23.44 13.72 40.92
CA LEU A 9 -22.83 12.49 40.43
C LEU A 9 -23.28 12.18 38.99
N ALA A 10 -24.56 12.32 38.68
CA ALA A 10 -25.09 12.11 37.33
C ALA A 10 -24.46 13.08 36.31
N VAL A 11 -24.32 14.36 36.67
CA VAL A 11 -23.65 15.36 35.82
C VAL A 11 -22.18 14.98 35.61
N LYS A 12 -21.44 14.61 36.67
CA LYS A 12 -20.04 14.16 36.55
C LYS A 12 -19.89 12.96 35.60
N HIS A 13 -20.76 11.97 35.73
CA HIS A 13 -20.75 10.79 34.85
C HIS A 13 -21.07 11.16 33.39
N ALA A 14 -22.06 12.04 33.17
CA ALA A 14 -22.40 12.50 31.82
C ALA A 14 -21.26 13.30 31.17
N THR A 15 -20.63 14.21 31.92
CA THR A 15 -19.47 14.98 31.42
C THR A 15 -18.26 14.09 31.14
N ALA A 16 -17.97 13.12 32.01
CA ALA A 16 -16.88 12.17 31.77
C ALA A 16 -17.12 11.37 30.49
N ARG A 17 -18.35 10.85 30.30
CA ARG A 17 -18.73 10.11 29.10
C ARG A 17 -18.65 10.96 27.83
N LEU A 18 -19.04 12.22 27.88
CA LEU A 18 -18.92 13.15 26.75
C LEU A 18 -17.44 13.36 26.38
N ASN A 19 -16.59 13.66 27.36
CA ASN A 19 -15.16 13.86 27.14
C ASN A 19 -14.49 12.59 26.57
N GLU A 20 -14.88 11.40 27.04
CA GLU A 20 -14.38 10.12 26.51
C GLU A 20 -14.75 9.93 25.04
N ILE A 21 -15.98 10.26 24.65
CA ILE A 21 -16.45 10.16 23.25
C ILE A 21 -15.69 11.16 22.36
N GLU A 22 -15.57 12.42 22.79
CA GLU A 22 -14.83 13.44 22.05
C GLU A 22 -13.35 13.05 21.88
N THR A 23 -12.73 12.55 22.96
CA THR A 23 -11.34 12.10 22.93
C THR A 23 -11.17 10.89 22.03
N ALA A 24 -12.07 9.92 22.07
CA ALA A 24 -12.02 8.74 21.20
C ALA A 24 -12.17 9.10 19.71
N SER A 25 -13.09 10.01 19.38
CA SER A 25 -13.32 10.43 17.99
C SER A 25 -12.15 11.22 17.38
N THR A 26 -11.32 11.85 18.22
CA THR A 26 -10.17 12.67 17.79
C THR A 26 -8.83 12.08 18.20
N GLU A 27 -8.82 10.84 18.69
CA GLU A 27 -7.62 10.22 19.21
C GLU A 27 -6.54 10.10 18.11
N PRO A 28 -5.29 10.48 18.40
CA PRO A 28 -4.18 10.21 17.50
C PRO A 28 -4.00 8.71 17.26
N ILE A 29 -3.67 8.36 16.03
CA ILE A 29 -3.32 6.98 15.66
C ILE A 29 -1.80 6.88 15.60
N ALA A 30 -1.23 5.94 16.36
CA ALA A 30 0.19 5.68 16.40
C ALA A 30 0.60 4.80 15.21
N ILE A 31 1.67 5.19 14.52
CA ILE A 31 2.41 4.33 13.61
C ILE A 31 3.46 3.63 14.45
N ILE A 32 3.38 2.30 14.57
CA ILE A 32 4.25 1.50 15.45
C ILE A 32 5.25 0.62 14.69
N GLY A 33 5.04 0.43 13.38
CA GLY A 33 5.96 -0.31 12.52
C GLY A 33 5.76 0.07 11.06
N THR A 34 6.78 -0.21 10.25
CA THR A 34 6.73 0.02 8.80
C THR A 34 7.73 -0.86 8.08
N ALA A 35 7.44 -1.19 6.82
CA ALA A 35 8.38 -1.76 5.88
C ALA A 35 8.06 -1.24 4.47
N CYS A 36 9.05 -1.32 3.57
CA CYS A 36 8.89 -0.85 2.21
C CYS A 36 9.83 -1.53 1.22
N ARG A 37 9.45 -1.49 -0.05
CA ARG A 37 10.30 -1.75 -1.21
C ARG A 37 10.16 -0.56 -2.15
N PHE A 38 11.25 0.14 -2.41
CA PHE A 38 11.30 1.28 -3.30
C PHE A 38 12.51 1.19 -4.27
N PRO A 39 12.45 1.91 -5.40
CA PRO A 39 13.55 1.99 -6.36
C PRO A 39 14.83 2.56 -5.73
N GLY A 40 15.97 2.33 -6.36
CA GLY A 40 17.26 2.81 -5.85
C GLY A 40 17.91 1.94 -4.77
N GLY A 41 17.32 0.79 -4.48
CA GLY A 41 17.84 -0.20 -3.51
C GLY A 41 17.32 0.04 -2.10
N ALA A 42 16.21 0.78 -2.00
CA ALA A 42 15.54 1.11 -0.76
C ALA A 42 14.55 0.00 -0.40
N ASP A 43 15.07 -1.13 0.07
CA ASP A 43 14.30 -2.31 0.49
C ASP A 43 13.96 -2.37 1.99
N THR A 44 14.39 -1.38 2.77
CA THR A 44 14.00 -1.18 4.17
C THR A 44 13.77 0.31 4.45
N PRO A 45 13.10 0.68 5.55
CA PRO A 45 12.97 2.07 5.97
C PRO A 45 14.33 2.78 6.16
N GLU A 46 15.33 2.05 6.67
CA GLU A 46 16.69 2.56 6.87
C GLU A 46 17.40 2.78 5.52
N SER A 47 17.35 1.82 4.60
CA SER A 47 17.98 1.99 3.27
C SER A 47 17.27 3.08 2.45
N TYR A 48 15.97 3.26 2.65
CA TYR A 48 15.22 4.39 2.08
C TYR A 48 15.64 5.73 2.67
N TRP A 49 15.81 5.81 4.00
CA TRP A 49 16.30 7.02 4.65
C TRP A 49 17.70 7.42 4.15
N GLU A 50 18.60 6.46 4.03
CA GLU A 50 19.94 6.66 3.50
C GLU A 50 19.89 7.16 2.05
N PHE A 51 19.05 6.56 1.21
CA PHE A 51 18.82 6.98 -0.17
C PHE A 51 18.34 8.44 -0.26
N LEU A 52 17.39 8.84 0.61
CA LEU A 52 16.88 10.21 0.68
C LEU A 52 17.96 11.18 1.18
N ARG A 53 18.68 10.82 2.24
CA ARG A 53 19.73 11.65 2.85
C ARG A 53 20.87 11.93 1.86
N GLU A 54 21.18 10.97 1.00
CA GLU A 54 22.21 11.08 -0.04
C GLU A 54 21.69 11.76 -1.32
N SER A 55 20.40 12.12 -1.39
CA SER A 55 19.77 12.74 -2.57
C SER A 55 19.99 11.95 -3.86
N ARG A 56 19.92 10.61 -3.76
CA ARG A 56 20.16 9.72 -4.89
C ARG A 56 18.99 9.75 -5.89
N ASP A 57 19.30 9.52 -7.18
CA ASP A 57 18.32 9.33 -8.25
C ASP A 57 18.24 7.84 -8.60
N GLY A 58 17.10 7.21 -8.33
CA GLY A 58 16.84 5.79 -8.59
C GLY A 58 16.41 5.50 -10.03
N ARG A 59 16.49 6.47 -10.94
CA ARG A 59 16.07 6.36 -12.34
C ARG A 59 16.92 5.34 -13.08
N VAL A 60 16.25 4.40 -13.75
CA VAL A 60 16.89 3.39 -14.59
C VAL A 60 16.19 3.31 -15.95
N GLU A 61 16.85 2.74 -16.95
CA GLU A 61 16.17 2.35 -18.19
C GLU A 61 15.12 1.28 -17.87
N ILE A 62 14.00 1.27 -18.61
CA ILE A 62 12.96 0.27 -18.47
C ILE A 62 13.59 -1.14 -18.61
N PRO A 63 13.53 -1.99 -17.57
CA PRO A 63 14.14 -3.32 -17.62
C PRO A 63 13.51 -4.19 -18.71
N LYS A 64 14.34 -4.91 -19.47
CA LYS A 64 13.87 -5.79 -20.56
C LYS A 64 13.01 -6.94 -20.06
N GLU A 65 13.21 -7.32 -18.79
CA GLU A 65 12.45 -8.33 -18.06
C GLU A 65 11.01 -7.87 -17.78
N ARG A 66 10.73 -6.56 -17.79
CA ARG A 66 9.37 -6.02 -17.69
C ARG A 66 8.70 -6.02 -19.06
N TRP A 67 9.29 -5.31 -20.02
CA TRP A 67 8.92 -5.40 -21.43
C TRP A 67 10.05 -4.90 -22.31
N ASN A 68 10.07 -5.35 -23.57
CA ASN A 68 11.01 -4.84 -24.56
C ASN A 68 10.57 -3.46 -25.06
N ASN A 69 11.04 -2.38 -24.42
CA ASN A 69 10.63 -1.02 -24.75
C ASN A 69 11.01 -0.59 -26.18
N ASP A 70 12.03 -1.19 -26.81
CA ASP A 70 12.43 -0.85 -28.17
C ASP A 70 11.33 -1.14 -29.21
N GLN A 71 10.37 -2.03 -28.90
CA GLN A 71 9.21 -2.30 -29.75
C GLN A 71 8.16 -1.18 -29.71
N TYR A 72 8.09 -0.46 -28.58
CA TYR A 72 7.08 0.56 -28.31
C TYR A 72 7.64 1.98 -28.42
N TYR A 73 8.96 2.14 -28.36
CA TYR A 73 9.59 3.44 -28.26
C TYR A 73 9.46 4.25 -29.55
N ASN A 74 9.08 5.53 -29.42
CA ASN A 74 9.29 6.55 -30.44
C ASN A 74 9.45 7.91 -29.72
N PRO A 75 10.54 8.66 -29.96
CA PRO A 75 10.75 9.95 -29.30
C PRO A 75 9.69 11.01 -29.68
N ASP A 76 8.99 10.85 -30.81
CA ASP A 76 7.90 11.74 -31.21
C ASP A 76 6.65 11.49 -30.35
N PRO A 77 6.21 12.45 -29.51
CA PRO A 77 5.01 12.30 -28.69
C PRO A 77 3.72 12.15 -29.49
N GLU A 78 3.72 12.54 -30.77
CA GLU A 78 2.56 12.41 -31.66
C GLU A 78 2.49 11.04 -32.35
N ALA A 79 3.53 10.22 -32.25
CA ALA A 79 3.56 8.91 -32.89
C ALA A 79 2.45 7.99 -32.33
N PRO A 80 1.50 7.54 -33.18
CA PRO A 80 0.38 6.74 -32.69
C PRO A 80 0.84 5.40 -32.12
N GLY A 81 0.35 5.04 -30.94
CA GLY A 81 0.63 3.72 -30.35
C GLY A 81 2.02 3.60 -29.69
N LYS A 82 2.72 4.71 -29.45
CA LYS A 82 4.12 4.70 -29.00
C LYS A 82 4.33 5.26 -27.59
N ILE A 83 5.47 4.88 -27.01
CA ILE A 83 5.98 5.35 -25.72
C ILE A 83 7.18 6.25 -26.00
N TYR A 84 7.16 7.52 -25.56
CA TYR A 84 8.29 8.43 -25.79
C TYR A 84 9.33 8.45 -24.66
N VAL A 85 9.06 7.74 -23.56
CA VAL A 85 10.00 7.60 -22.43
C VAL A 85 10.81 6.31 -22.52
N ARG A 86 12.07 6.37 -22.04
CA ARG A 86 12.94 5.18 -21.92
C ARG A 86 13.23 4.76 -20.48
N HIS A 87 12.95 5.64 -19.52
CA HIS A 87 13.34 5.44 -18.14
C HIS A 87 12.12 5.45 -17.21
N GLY A 88 12.32 4.89 -16.03
CA GLY A 88 11.39 4.94 -14.91
C GLY A 88 12.11 4.55 -13.62
N TYR A 89 11.33 4.38 -12.55
CA TYR A 89 11.85 3.99 -11.26
C TYR A 89 11.37 2.58 -10.93
N PHE A 90 12.24 1.58 -11.08
CA PHE A 90 11.87 0.17 -10.93
C PHE A 90 12.47 -0.43 -9.66
N LEU A 91 11.79 -1.42 -9.08
CA LEU A 91 12.37 -2.22 -8.01
C LEU A 91 13.58 -2.99 -8.56
N GLN A 92 14.69 -2.93 -7.84
CA GLN A 92 15.93 -3.61 -8.21
C GLN A 92 15.90 -5.10 -7.82
N GLN A 93 15.18 -5.41 -6.75
CA GLN A 93 14.86 -6.78 -6.35
C GLN A 93 13.94 -7.40 -7.44
N PRO A 94 14.19 -8.63 -7.90
CA PRO A 94 13.32 -9.30 -8.88
C PRO A 94 11.92 -9.53 -8.32
N VAL A 95 10.90 -9.03 -9.00
CA VAL A 95 9.50 -9.09 -8.55
C VAL A 95 8.84 -10.46 -8.80
N ASP A 96 9.52 -11.33 -9.53
CA ASP A 96 9.10 -12.71 -9.80
C ASP A 96 9.55 -13.69 -8.70
N GLN A 97 10.45 -13.29 -7.80
CA GLN A 97 10.89 -14.08 -6.66
C GLN A 97 9.93 -13.94 -5.47
N PHE A 98 9.75 -15.04 -4.73
CA PHE A 98 8.89 -15.15 -3.55
C PHE A 98 9.19 -16.46 -2.82
N ASP A 99 9.08 -16.49 -1.49
CA ASP A 99 9.13 -17.72 -0.69
C ASP A 99 7.71 -18.25 -0.39
N PRO A 100 7.12 -19.09 -1.26
CA PRO A 100 5.76 -19.56 -1.08
C PRO A 100 5.62 -20.50 0.12
N ALA A 101 6.65 -21.28 0.44
CA ALA A 101 6.61 -22.25 1.53
C ALA A 101 6.51 -21.56 2.88
N PHE A 102 7.22 -20.43 3.07
CA PHE A 102 7.13 -19.60 4.26
C PHE A 102 5.69 -19.12 4.54
N PHE A 103 4.95 -18.73 3.50
CA PHE A 103 3.56 -18.27 3.62
C PHE A 103 2.51 -19.38 3.49
N GLY A 104 2.92 -20.65 3.43
CA GLY A 104 2.00 -21.79 3.30
C GLY A 104 1.27 -21.85 1.96
N ILE A 105 1.85 -21.27 0.91
CA ILE A 105 1.31 -21.20 -0.44
C ILE A 105 1.96 -22.30 -1.30
N SER A 106 1.17 -22.97 -2.13
CA SER A 106 1.72 -23.99 -3.03
C SER A 106 2.50 -23.36 -4.19
N GLY A 107 3.52 -24.04 -4.73
CA GLY A 107 4.26 -23.54 -5.90
C GLY A 107 3.37 -23.33 -7.13
N ALA A 108 2.33 -24.15 -7.32
CA ALA A 108 1.37 -24.01 -8.40
C ALA A 108 0.56 -22.70 -8.30
N GLU A 109 0.11 -22.36 -7.09
CA GLU A 109 -0.57 -21.09 -6.81
C GLU A 109 0.39 -19.91 -6.95
N ALA A 110 1.58 -20.00 -6.36
CA ALA A 110 2.57 -18.93 -6.36
C ALA A 110 2.93 -18.48 -7.79
N ASN A 111 3.09 -19.41 -8.73
CA ASN A 111 3.36 -19.11 -10.13
C ASN A 111 2.27 -18.27 -10.82
N LYS A 112 1.03 -18.29 -10.31
CA LYS A 112 -0.11 -17.54 -10.84
C LYS A 112 -0.44 -16.30 -10.05
N MET A 113 0.21 -16.06 -8.91
CA MET A 113 0.02 -14.86 -8.10
C MET A 113 0.65 -13.63 -8.75
N ASP A 114 -0.08 -12.52 -8.78
CA ASP A 114 0.45 -11.20 -9.08
C ASP A 114 1.62 -10.88 -8.13
N PRO A 115 2.79 -10.48 -8.64
CA PRO A 115 3.91 -10.00 -7.84
C PRO A 115 3.56 -9.00 -6.74
N SER A 116 2.54 -8.16 -6.96
CA SER A 116 2.03 -7.20 -5.99
C SER A 116 1.51 -7.90 -4.73
N GLN A 117 0.81 -9.03 -4.88
CA GLN A 117 0.33 -9.83 -3.73
C GLN A 117 1.49 -10.47 -2.96
N ARG A 118 2.54 -10.91 -3.67
CA ARG A 118 3.73 -11.52 -3.06
C ARG A 118 4.50 -10.50 -2.22
N LEU A 119 4.78 -9.33 -2.81
CA LEU A 119 5.42 -8.20 -2.14
C LEU A 119 4.62 -7.73 -0.94
N LEU A 120 3.29 -7.65 -1.04
CA LEU A 120 2.44 -7.27 0.08
C LEU A 120 2.54 -8.25 1.24
N LEU A 121 2.67 -9.56 1.00
CA LEU A 121 2.85 -10.55 2.07
C LEU A 121 4.21 -10.36 2.80
N GLU A 122 5.29 -10.22 2.04
CA GLU A 122 6.64 -9.99 2.59
C GLU A 122 6.71 -8.68 3.37
N VAL A 123 6.28 -7.57 2.76
CA VAL A 123 6.34 -6.25 3.39
C VAL A 123 5.39 -6.15 4.58
N SER A 124 4.24 -6.84 4.56
CA SER A 124 3.36 -6.87 5.75
C SER A 124 3.97 -7.67 6.90
N TRP A 125 4.67 -8.78 6.61
CA TRP A 125 5.39 -9.56 7.61
C TRP A 125 6.47 -8.70 8.28
N GLU A 126 7.32 -8.06 7.47
CA GLU A 126 8.41 -7.21 7.96
C GLU A 126 7.91 -5.99 8.72
N ALA A 127 6.79 -5.38 8.30
CA ALA A 127 6.20 -4.26 9.02
C ALA A 127 5.75 -4.67 10.43
N LEU A 128 5.23 -5.89 10.60
CA LEU A 128 4.88 -6.46 11.90
C LEU A 128 6.13 -6.77 12.73
N GLU A 129 7.18 -7.34 12.13
CA GLU A 129 8.46 -7.55 12.83
C GLU A 129 9.08 -6.23 13.30
N ASN A 130 9.05 -5.18 12.46
CA ASN A 130 9.51 -3.83 12.82
C ASN A 130 8.66 -3.16 13.90
N ALA A 131 7.41 -3.60 14.07
CA ALA A 131 6.53 -3.21 15.18
C ALA A 131 6.80 -4.02 16.46
N GLY A 132 7.64 -5.05 16.42
CA GLY A 132 7.86 -5.97 17.54
C GLY A 132 6.69 -6.95 17.76
N ILE A 133 5.83 -7.14 16.76
CA ILE A 133 4.63 -7.98 16.85
C ILE A 133 4.84 -9.25 16.05
N SER A 134 4.63 -10.41 16.69
CA SER A 134 4.63 -11.68 15.97
C SER A 134 3.34 -11.79 15.12
N PRO A 135 3.42 -12.05 13.80
CA PRO A 135 2.21 -12.28 12.99
C PRO A 135 1.34 -13.43 13.53
N ARG A 136 1.95 -14.41 14.19
CA ARG A 136 1.24 -15.54 14.82
C ARG A 136 0.37 -15.12 16.00
N SER A 137 0.73 -14.07 16.75
CA SER A 137 -0.08 -13.58 17.86
C SER A 137 -1.32 -12.81 17.41
N LEU A 138 -1.40 -12.44 16.12
CA LEU A 138 -2.55 -11.73 15.55
C LEU A 138 -3.64 -12.67 15.01
N LYS A 139 -3.42 -13.99 15.03
CA LYS A 139 -4.40 -14.95 14.57
C LYS A 139 -5.70 -14.82 15.36
N ASN A 140 -6.81 -14.72 14.64
CA ASN A 140 -8.17 -14.51 15.13
C ASN A 140 -8.40 -13.17 15.86
N THR A 141 -7.54 -12.18 15.65
CA THR A 141 -7.75 -10.82 16.17
C THR A 141 -8.51 -9.96 15.18
N GLU A 142 -9.17 -8.91 15.69
CA GLU A 142 -9.82 -7.85 14.89
C GLU A 142 -8.78 -6.88 14.30
N THR A 143 -7.73 -7.44 13.67
CA THR A 143 -6.75 -6.66 12.92
C THR A 143 -7.29 -6.38 11.53
N GLY A 144 -7.36 -5.10 11.13
CA GLY A 144 -7.82 -4.71 9.80
C GLY A 144 -6.67 -4.67 8.77
N VAL A 145 -7.02 -4.80 7.48
CA VAL A 145 -6.09 -4.74 6.35
C VAL A 145 -6.65 -3.81 5.28
N TYR A 146 -5.92 -2.73 4.99
CA TYR A 146 -6.37 -1.65 4.11
C TYR A 146 -5.31 -1.35 3.04
N ILE A 147 -5.51 -1.87 1.82
CA ILE A 147 -4.51 -1.79 0.75
C ILE A 147 -4.98 -0.87 -0.38
N GLY A 148 -4.16 0.13 -0.71
CA GLY A 148 -4.31 0.91 -1.92
C GLY A 148 -3.57 0.22 -3.07
N GLN A 149 -4.29 -0.16 -4.12
CA GLN A 149 -3.67 -0.74 -5.31
C GLN A 149 -4.37 -0.17 -6.54
N CYS A 150 -3.58 0.34 -7.47
CA CYS A 150 -4.07 0.79 -8.77
C CYS A 150 -3.40 -0.01 -9.87
N PHE A 151 -4.14 -0.19 -10.96
CA PHE A 151 -3.75 -1.00 -12.11
C PHE A 151 -3.61 -2.51 -11.79
N ASN A 152 -3.82 -3.34 -12.81
CA ASN A 152 -3.78 -4.79 -12.70
C ASN A 152 -3.08 -5.36 -13.94
N ASP A 153 -1.81 -4.99 -14.09
CA ASP A 153 -1.00 -5.34 -15.24
C ASP A 153 -0.84 -6.85 -15.38
N TYR A 154 -0.74 -7.58 -14.25
CA TYR A 154 -0.54 -9.03 -14.27
C TYR A 154 -1.77 -9.77 -14.82
N ALA A 155 -2.99 -9.28 -14.56
CA ALA A 155 -4.19 -9.81 -15.21
C ALA A 155 -4.12 -9.72 -16.74
N LEU A 156 -3.61 -8.61 -17.26
CA LEU A 156 -3.46 -8.41 -18.72
C LEU A 156 -2.47 -9.41 -19.31
N ILE A 157 -1.34 -9.64 -18.64
CA ILE A 157 -0.34 -10.64 -19.05
C ILE A 157 -0.94 -12.05 -19.01
N GLY A 158 -1.64 -12.39 -17.92
CA GLY A 158 -2.24 -13.70 -17.71
C GLY A 158 -3.31 -14.04 -18.74
N ILE A 159 -4.22 -13.11 -19.04
CA ILE A 159 -5.27 -13.30 -20.05
C ILE A 159 -4.67 -13.55 -21.44
N ASN A 160 -3.63 -12.80 -21.82
CA ASN A 160 -2.98 -12.97 -23.12
C ASN A 160 -2.20 -14.28 -23.27
N SER A 161 -1.93 -14.98 -22.15
CA SER A 161 -1.14 -16.21 -22.11
C SER A 161 -1.99 -17.48 -22.05
N LEU A 162 -3.32 -17.38 -21.97
CA LEU A 162 -4.22 -18.53 -21.90
C LEU A 162 -4.58 -19.05 -23.30
N PRO A 163 -4.29 -20.33 -23.63
CA PRO A 163 -4.86 -20.95 -24.82
C PRO A 163 -6.37 -21.18 -24.62
N ASN A 164 -7.18 -20.66 -25.55
CA ASN A 164 -8.62 -20.89 -25.77
C ASN A 164 -9.43 -21.43 -24.55
N ASN A 165 -10.03 -20.51 -23.78
CA ASN A 165 -11.15 -20.73 -22.86
C ASN A 165 -10.97 -21.80 -21.76
N LEU A 166 -10.15 -21.49 -20.74
CA LEU A 166 -10.29 -22.14 -19.43
C LEU A 166 -10.11 -21.14 -18.28
N ALA A 167 -11.09 -21.14 -17.37
CA ALA A 167 -11.05 -20.44 -16.11
C ALA A 167 -10.02 -21.11 -15.18
N ASP A 168 -8.76 -20.69 -15.26
CA ASP A 168 -7.74 -21.07 -14.29
C ASP A 168 -8.07 -20.39 -12.95
N PHE A 169 -8.52 -21.20 -12.00
CA PHE A 169 -8.92 -20.74 -10.66
C PHE A 169 -7.79 -19.98 -9.95
N TYR A 170 -6.55 -20.46 -10.07
CA TYR A 170 -5.39 -19.81 -9.45
C TYR A 170 -5.03 -18.51 -10.15
N LEU A 171 -5.25 -18.39 -11.47
CA LEU A 171 -5.10 -17.11 -12.15
C LEU A 171 -6.16 -16.10 -11.70
N GLY A 172 -7.41 -16.53 -11.52
CA GLY A 172 -8.48 -15.69 -10.99
C GLY A 172 -8.16 -15.14 -9.60
N LEU A 173 -7.71 -16.01 -8.68
CA LEU A 173 -7.26 -15.59 -7.35
C LEU A 173 -5.96 -14.77 -7.41
N GLY A 174 -5.04 -15.16 -8.27
CA GLY A 174 -3.73 -14.54 -8.39
C GLY A 174 -3.78 -13.13 -8.96
N THR A 175 -4.87 -12.75 -9.63
CA THR A 175 -5.02 -11.43 -10.27
C THR A 175 -6.16 -10.58 -9.70
N GLY A 176 -7.00 -11.11 -8.82
CA GLY A 176 -8.07 -10.33 -8.20
C GLY A 176 -7.54 -9.23 -7.29
N MET A 177 -7.91 -7.96 -7.52
CA MET A 177 -7.48 -6.84 -6.67
C MET A 177 -7.91 -7.02 -5.20
N ASN A 178 -9.10 -7.56 -4.96
CA ASN A 178 -9.59 -7.87 -3.61
C ASN A 178 -8.72 -8.90 -2.87
N ILE A 179 -8.00 -9.75 -3.61
CA ILE A 179 -7.12 -10.76 -3.04
C ILE A 179 -5.85 -10.12 -2.45
N SER A 180 -5.46 -8.91 -2.88
CA SER A 180 -4.30 -8.21 -2.31
C SER A 180 -4.42 -8.01 -0.79
N SER A 181 -5.53 -7.45 -0.31
CA SER A 181 -5.80 -7.37 1.14
C SER A 181 -6.28 -8.70 1.73
N GLY A 182 -7.13 -9.43 1.00
CA GLY A 182 -7.72 -10.69 1.46
C GLY A 182 -6.69 -11.77 1.80
N ARG A 183 -5.62 -11.85 1.02
CA ARG A 183 -4.56 -12.84 1.21
C ARG A 183 -3.71 -12.54 2.43
N ILE A 184 -3.41 -11.27 2.71
CA ILE A 184 -2.74 -10.87 3.96
C ILE A 184 -3.59 -11.31 5.16
N ALA A 185 -4.88 -10.97 5.14
CA ALA A 185 -5.81 -11.35 6.21
C ALA A 185 -5.90 -12.87 6.37
N TYR A 186 -5.99 -13.62 5.27
CA TYR A 186 -6.05 -15.07 5.28
C TYR A 186 -4.77 -15.72 5.84
N VAL A 187 -3.60 -15.32 5.34
CA VAL A 187 -2.30 -15.91 5.71
C VAL A 187 -1.95 -15.61 7.17
N PHE A 188 -2.26 -14.40 7.66
CA PHE A 188 -1.99 -14.03 9.06
C PHE A 188 -3.18 -14.33 10.00
N GLY A 189 -4.30 -14.80 9.48
CA GLY A 189 -5.50 -15.16 10.24
C GLY A 189 -6.22 -13.96 10.87
N LEU A 190 -6.24 -12.82 10.19
CA LEU A 190 -6.82 -11.56 10.67
C LEU A 190 -8.33 -11.52 10.38
N GLN A 191 -9.13 -11.01 11.31
CA GLN A 191 -10.60 -11.00 11.23
C GLN A 191 -11.23 -9.60 11.23
N GLY A 192 -10.41 -8.54 11.20
CA GLY A 192 -10.90 -7.17 11.09
C GLY A 192 -11.30 -6.78 9.65
N PRO A 193 -11.75 -5.52 9.45
CA PRO A 193 -12.12 -5.00 8.13
C PRO A 193 -10.98 -5.20 7.12
N THR A 194 -11.31 -5.78 5.97
CA THR A 194 -10.32 -6.15 4.94
C THR A 194 -10.79 -5.62 3.60
N LEU A 195 -10.06 -4.65 3.04
CA LEU A 195 -10.41 -4.04 1.76
C LEU A 195 -9.20 -3.61 0.94
N THR A 196 -9.38 -3.72 -0.37
CA THR A 196 -8.50 -3.11 -1.37
C THR A 196 -9.31 -2.07 -2.13
N LEU A 197 -8.77 -0.88 -2.34
CA LEU A 197 -9.43 0.19 -3.08
C LEU A 197 -8.47 0.87 -4.06
N ASP A 198 -9.07 1.54 -5.05
CA ASP A 198 -8.38 2.31 -6.07
C ASP A 198 -9.03 3.70 -6.16
N THR A 199 -8.32 4.70 -5.64
CA THR A 199 -8.57 6.13 -5.89
C THR A 199 -7.35 6.75 -6.59
N THR A 200 -6.70 5.94 -7.43
CA THR A 200 -5.49 6.24 -8.20
C THR A 200 -4.35 6.68 -7.27
N CYS A 201 -3.80 7.88 -7.45
CA CYS A 201 -2.62 8.36 -6.71
C CYS A 201 -2.88 8.54 -5.20
N SER A 202 -4.16 8.66 -4.80
CA SER A 202 -4.54 8.87 -3.40
C SER A 202 -4.82 7.58 -2.63
N SER A 203 -4.79 6.41 -3.30
CA SER A 203 -5.28 5.14 -2.75
C SER A 203 -4.71 4.80 -1.36
N SER A 204 -3.40 4.95 -1.17
CA SER A 204 -2.74 4.64 0.11
C SER A 204 -3.10 5.62 1.24
N LEU A 205 -3.43 6.87 0.92
CA LEU A 205 -3.89 7.85 1.92
C LEU A 205 -5.38 7.70 2.21
N VAL A 206 -6.18 7.27 1.25
CA VAL A 206 -7.60 6.93 1.47
C VAL A 206 -7.71 5.69 2.35
N THR A 207 -6.89 4.65 2.14
CA THR A 207 -6.85 3.50 3.04
C THR A 207 -6.39 3.86 4.44
N LEU A 208 -5.39 4.75 4.58
CA LEU A 208 -5.00 5.32 5.87
C LEU A 208 -6.16 6.02 6.57
N HIS A 209 -6.91 6.84 5.84
CA HIS A 209 -8.08 7.53 6.38
C HIS A 209 -9.11 6.54 6.92
N ILE A 210 -9.50 5.54 6.12
CA ILE A 210 -10.49 4.53 6.51
C ILE A 210 -9.99 3.71 7.71
N ALA A 211 -8.73 3.31 7.72
CA ALA A 211 -8.14 2.57 8.85
C ALA A 211 -8.13 3.39 10.14
N CYS A 212 -7.81 4.69 10.08
CA CYS A 212 -7.89 5.57 11.25
C CYS A 212 -9.31 5.67 11.79
N GLN A 213 -10.32 5.75 10.91
CA GLN A 213 -11.71 5.75 11.31
C GLN A 213 -12.12 4.40 11.94
N GLY A 214 -11.75 3.28 11.33
CA GLY A 214 -12.02 1.94 11.88
C GLY A 214 -11.37 1.72 13.25
N LEU A 215 -10.13 2.19 13.45
CA LEU A 215 -9.48 2.16 14.76
C LEU A 215 -10.21 3.04 15.79
N ARG A 216 -10.60 4.27 15.43
CA ARG A 216 -11.34 5.17 16.35
C ARG A 216 -12.72 4.64 16.71
N ASN A 217 -13.39 3.99 15.77
CA ASN A 217 -14.72 3.41 15.95
C ASN A 217 -14.69 2.06 16.68
N GLY A 218 -13.51 1.48 16.92
CA GLY A 218 -13.38 0.16 17.54
C GLY A 218 -13.73 -1.00 16.60
N GLU A 219 -13.76 -0.78 15.28
CA GLU A 219 -13.93 -1.83 14.27
C GLU A 219 -12.66 -2.68 14.11
N SER A 220 -11.52 -2.15 14.56
CA SER A 220 -10.26 -2.88 14.66
C SER A 220 -9.42 -2.38 15.84
N ASN A 221 -8.51 -3.21 16.32
CA ASN A 221 -7.57 -2.86 17.41
C ASN A 221 -6.14 -2.63 16.91
N LEU A 222 -5.85 -3.13 15.71
CA LEU A 222 -4.61 -2.94 14.97
C LEU A 222 -4.97 -2.88 13.48
N ALA A 223 -4.22 -2.11 12.68
CA ALA A 223 -4.45 -2.06 11.24
C ALA A 223 -3.14 -2.12 10.46
N LEU A 224 -3.12 -2.98 9.44
CA LEU A 224 -2.12 -2.95 8.37
C LEU A 224 -2.64 -2.04 7.26
N VAL A 225 -1.89 -0.99 6.97
CA VAL A 225 -2.25 -0.01 5.95
C VAL A 225 -1.12 0.14 4.98
N GLY A 226 -1.42 0.19 3.69
CA GLY A 226 -0.36 0.45 2.73
C GLY A 226 -0.84 0.62 1.31
N GLY A 227 0.11 0.52 0.39
CA GLY A 227 -0.18 0.45 -1.01
C GLY A 227 0.96 -0.15 -1.82
N VAL A 228 0.59 -0.63 -3.01
CA VAL A 228 1.51 -1.26 -3.95
C VAL A 228 1.22 -0.79 -5.37
N ASN A 229 2.27 -0.54 -6.13
CA ASN A 229 2.21 -0.28 -7.55
C ASN A 229 3.42 -0.93 -8.23
N LEU A 230 3.16 -1.74 -9.25
CA LEU A 230 4.19 -2.34 -10.09
C LEU A 230 3.92 -2.00 -11.56
N MET A 231 4.97 -1.96 -12.37
CA MET A 231 4.88 -1.68 -13.80
C MET A 231 5.24 -2.96 -14.55
N LEU A 232 4.25 -3.80 -14.82
CA LEU A 232 4.47 -5.12 -15.41
C LEU A 232 4.13 -5.15 -16.90
N HIS A 233 3.33 -4.19 -17.40
CA HIS A 233 2.91 -4.15 -18.79
C HIS A 233 2.97 -2.72 -19.38
N PRO A 234 3.33 -2.53 -20.66
CA PRO A 234 3.49 -1.19 -21.26
C PRO A 234 2.19 -0.39 -21.40
N THR A 235 1.01 -1.02 -21.30
CA THR A 235 -0.31 -0.39 -21.55
C THR A 235 -0.50 0.91 -20.77
N VAL A 236 -0.19 0.91 -19.47
CA VAL A 236 -0.41 2.09 -18.62
C VAL A 236 0.59 3.20 -18.99
N THR A 237 1.85 2.85 -19.25
CA THR A 237 2.88 3.80 -19.72
C THR A 237 2.47 4.44 -21.04
N HIS A 238 1.95 3.65 -21.98
CA HIS A 238 1.41 4.13 -23.25
C HIS A 238 0.23 5.09 -23.05
N GLY A 239 -0.70 4.76 -22.14
CA GLY A 239 -1.82 5.64 -21.78
C GLY A 239 -1.36 7.03 -21.32
N PHE A 240 -0.36 7.07 -20.42
CA PHE A 240 0.20 8.34 -19.95
C PHE A 240 1.04 9.09 -20.99
N CYS A 241 1.71 8.37 -21.90
CA CYS A 241 2.35 9.02 -23.06
C CYS A 241 1.30 9.70 -23.94
N LYS A 242 0.20 9.01 -24.27
CA LYS A 242 -0.89 9.57 -25.06
C LYS A 242 -1.52 10.80 -24.42
N SER A 243 -1.64 10.84 -23.09
CA SER A 243 -2.16 12.00 -22.37
C SER A 243 -1.13 13.12 -22.16
N ARG A 244 0.11 12.95 -22.67
CA ARG A 244 1.24 13.86 -22.44
C ARG A 244 1.51 14.12 -20.96
N GLY A 245 1.26 13.11 -20.11
CA GLY A 245 1.44 13.23 -18.67
C GLY A 245 2.87 12.96 -18.19
N LEU A 246 3.69 12.27 -18.99
CA LEU A 246 5.04 11.88 -18.59
C LEU A 246 6.07 12.93 -19.00
N SER A 247 7.04 13.15 -18.12
CA SER A 247 8.22 13.93 -18.47
C SER A 247 9.06 13.18 -19.52
N PRO A 248 9.53 13.80 -20.61
CA PRO A 248 10.38 13.15 -21.61
C PRO A 248 11.71 12.62 -21.06
N ASP A 249 12.25 13.26 -20.01
CA ASP A 249 13.44 12.80 -19.30
C ASP A 249 13.12 11.81 -18.16
N SER A 250 11.85 11.44 -17.98
CA SER A 250 11.35 10.59 -16.91
C SER A 250 11.77 11.05 -15.51
N ARG A 251 11.73 12.35 -15.22
CA ARG A 251 11.94 12.88 -13.87
C ARG A 251 10.76 13.71 -13.38
N CYS A 252 10.49 13.59 -12.08
CA CYS A 252 9.60 14.52 -11.39
C CYS A 252 10.40 15.76 -10.97
N LYS A 253 10.28 16.85 -11.73
CA LYS A 253 10.97 18.13 -11.49
C LYS A 253 10.09 19.03 -10.62
N THR A 254 9.70 18.53 -9.45
CA THR A 254 8.67 19.13 -8.59
C THR A 254 9.05 20.56 -8.22
N PHE A 255 8.17 21.52 -8.55
CA PHE A 255 8.34 22.96 -8.34
C PHE A 255 9.45 23.66 -9.15
N ASP A 256 10.13 22.95 -10.05
CA ASP A 256 11.13 23.55 -10.93
C ASP A 256 10.49 24.23 -12.15
N ALA A 257 11.13 25.28 -12.68
CA ALA A 257 10.66 25.98 -13.89
C ALA A 257 10.59 25.10 -15.13
N SER A 258 11.35 23.99 -15.16
CA SER A 258 11.39 23.01 -16.24
C SER A 258 10.46 21.81 -16.02
N ALA A 259 9.52 21.87 -15.07
CA ALA A 259 8.52 20.83 -14.85
C ALA A 259 7.64 20.62 -16.09
N ASP A 260 7.65 19.40 -16.62
CA ASP A 260 7.05 19.03 -17.91
C ASP A 260 6.33 17.67 -17.89
N GLY A 261 5.97 17.19 -16.69
CA GLY A 261 5.27 15.94 -16.47
C GLY A 261 5.81 15.18 -15.25
N PHE A 262 5.30 13.98 -15.03
CA PHE A 262 5.78 13.09 -13.96
C PHE A 262 6.53 11.88 -14.51
N ALA A 263 7.21 11.16 -13.63
CA ALA A 263 7.83 9.87 -13.93
C ALA A 263 7.09 8.76 -13.22
N ARG A 264 6.96 7.60 -13.86
CA ARG A 264 6.35 6.42 -13.22
C ARG A 264 7.37 5.69 -12.36
N GLY A 265 6.92 5.18 -11.22
CA GLY A 265 7.74 4.38 -10.31
C GLY A 265 6.98 3.21 -9.70
N GLU A 266 7.70 2.13 -9.41
CA GLU A 266 7.23 0.98 -8.64
C GLU A 266 7.41 1.22 -7.14
N GLY A 267 6.64 0.53 -6.31
CA GLY A 267 6.81 0.59 -4.86
C GLY A 267 5.79 -0.25 -4.10
N CYS A 268 6.17 -0.68 -2.90
CA CYS A 268 5.29 -1.31 -1.93
C CYS A 268 5.63 -0.75 -0.54
N SER A 269 4.63 -0.39 0.27
CA SER A 269 4.88 -0.04 1.67
C SER A 269 3.68 -0.41 2.54
N ILE A 270 3.98 -0.87 3.74
CA ILE A 270 3.01 -1.15 4.79
C ILE A 270 3.43 -0.40 6.06
N ILE A 271 2.44 0.15 6.75
CA ILE A 271 2.55 0.70 8.10
C ILE A 271 1.59 -0.03 9.03
N VAL A 272 2.00 -0.18 10.29
CA VAL A 272 1.22 -0.81 11.35
C VAL A 272 0.68 0.27 12.26
N LEU A 273 -0.64 0.28 12.47
CA LEU A 273 -1.35 1.32 13.19
C LEU A 273 -2.06 0.77 14.43
N LYS A 274 -2.07 1.57 15.50
CA LYS A 274 -2.89 1.38 16.71
C LYS A 274 -3.45 2.70 17.20
N ARG A 275 -4.53 2.68 17.99
CA ARG A 275 -4.89 3.85 18.81
C ARG A 275 -3.73 4.18 19.75
N LEU A 276 -3.45 5.46 19.94
CA LEU A 276 -2.32 5.88 20.77
C LEU A 276 -2.40 5.31 22.20
N ARG A 277 -3.59 5.27 22.80
CA ARG A 277 -3.77 4.69 24.15
C ARG A 277 -3.34 3.24 24.22
N ASP A 278 -3.64 2.45 23.17
CA ASP A 278 -3.32 1.02 23.12
C ASP A 278 -1.84 0.80 22.82
N ALA A 279 -1.23 1.66 22.00
CA ALA A 279 0.20 1.63 21.75
C ALA A 279 1.01 1.91 23.03
N VAL A 280 0.57 2.90 23.82
CA VAL A 280 1.18 3.21 25.12
C VAL A 280 0.95 2.10 26.13
N ALA A 281 -0.26 1.53 26.19
CA ALA A 281 -0.58 0.45 27.12
C ALA A 281 0.26 -0.81 26.86
N ASP A 282 0.51 -1.14 25.59
CA ASP A 282 1.28 -2.32 25.21
C ASP A 282 2.80 -2.06 25.17
N GLY A 283 3.24 -0.81 25.37
CA GLY A 283 4.65 -0.44 25.38
C GLY A 283 5.30 -0.42 23.99
N ASP A 284 4.51 -0.19 22.94
CA ASP A 284 4.98 -0.18 21.56
C ASP A 284 5.95 0.98 21.29
N ARG A 285 6.91 0.77 20.39
CA ARG A 285 7.73 1.84 19.84
C ARG A 285 6.90 2.69 18.88
N ILE A 286 6.57 3.91 19.28
CA ILE A 286 5.82 4.85 18.44
C ILE A 286 6.79 5.59 17.51
N LEU A 287 6.65 5.38 16.20
CA LEU A 287 7.45 6.03 15.16
C LEU A 287 6.93 7.44 14.86
N ALA A 288 5.61 7.59 14.76
CA ALA A 288 4.93 8.84 14.45
C ALA A 288 3.45 8.77 14.86
N LEU A 289 2.77 9.93 14.82
CA LEU A 289 1.34 10.06 15.13
C LEU A 289 0.57 10.64 13.94
N VAL A 290 -0.48 9.97 13.52
CA VAL A 290 -1.50 10.51 12.61
C VAL A 290 -2.51 11.28 13.45
N LYS A 291 -2.44 12.61 13.38
CA LYS A 291 -3.34 13.51 14.13
C LYS A 291 -4.72 13.64 13.48
N GLY A 292 -4.77 13.58 12.15
CA GLY A 292 -5.99 13.71 11.37
C GLY A 292 -5.75 13.40 9.91
N SER A 293 -6.83 13.14 9.18
CA SER A 293 -6.85 12.91 7.74
C SER A 293 -8.21 13.35 7.19
N ALA A 294 -8.23 13.72 5.92
CA ALA A 294 -9.44 14.11 5.22
C ALA A 294 -9.38 13.61 3.78
N ILE A 295 -10.55 13.33 3.21
CA ILE A 295 -10.74 12.96 1.81
C ILE A 295 -11.86 13.82 1.22
N ASN A 296 -11.71 14.25 -0.03
CA ASN A 296 -12.72 14.98 -0.79
C ASN A 296 -12.57 14.64 -2.29
N HIS A 297 -13.28 15.38 -3.14
CA HIS A 297 -13.18 15.29 -4.59
C HIS A 297 -13.24 16.71 -5.18
N ASP A 298 -12.63 16.93 -6.34
CA ASP A 298 -12.55 18.26 -6.99
C ASP A 298 -13.90 18.78 -7.52
N GLY A 299 -14.95 17.95 -7.53
CA GLY A 299 -16.31 18.29 -7.98
C GLY A 299 -17.26 17.10 -8.04
#